data_AF-A0A7C4XZ41-F1
#
_entry.id   AF-A0A7C4XZ41-F1
#
_cell.length_a   1.000
_cell.length_b   1.000
_cell.length_c   1.000
_cell.angle_alpha   90.00
_cell.angle_beta   90.00
_cell.angle_gamma   90.00
#
_symmetry.space_group_name_H-M   'P 1'
#
loop_
_entity.id
_entity.type
_entity.pdbx_description
1 polymer ?
#
loop_
_entity_poly.entity_id
_entity_poly.type
_entity_poly.pdbx_seq_one_letter_code
_entity_poly.pdbx_strand_id
1 'polypeptide(L)'
;EDLTGIKKNGMNKKRNKRDNNSNAKSNEPYQSKRFRTDINRWPYRLFQKIIDYKSNNETLYVNPEGTSSECPVCGGRLEHPIWKESKCMTCGLTYDRDKLASLSISMRGLSLCGTPFAVSGSASWHSMKNSYLYRPDQVIIENANDCKK
;
A
#
# COMPACT_ATOMS: atom_id res chain seq x y z
N GLU A 1 0.03 16.86 -16.96
CA GLU A 1 -1.41 16.99 -16.70
C GLU A 1 -1.71 18.33 -16.08
N ASP A 2 -2.61 19.07 -16.71
CA ASP A 2 -2.95 20.44 -16.33
C ASP A 2 -3.81 20.48 -15.05
N LEU A 3 -3.23 20.99 -13.96
CA LEU A 3 -3.88 21.17 -12.66
C LEU A 3 -4.88 22.35 -12.64
N THR A 4 -4.94 23.17 -13.70
CA THR A 4 -5.83 24.33 -13.77
C THR A 4 -7.32 23.95 -13.76
N GLY A 5 -7.65 22.70 -14.10
CA GLY A 5 -9.02 22.17 -14.12
C GLY A 5 -9.59 21.74 -12.76
N ILE A 6 -8.76 21.40 -11.78
CA ILE A 6 -9.22 20.85 -10.48
C ILE A 6 -10.00 21.90 -9.67
N LYS A 7 -9.62 23.18 -9.80
CA LYS A 7 -10.34 24.29 -9.14
C LYS A 7 -11.78 24.46 -9.64
N LYS A 8 -12.08 24.10 -10.90
CA LYS A 8 -13.41 24.33 -11.50
C LYS A 8 -14.48 23.40 -10.91
N ASN A 9 -14.12 22.17 -10.52
CA ASN A 9 -15.08 21.17 -10.02
C ASN A 9 -15.33 21.27 -8.50
N GLY A 10 -14.46 21.96 -7.75
CA GLY A 10 -14.61 22.21 -6.31
C GLY A 10 -15.43 23.45 -5.96
N MET A 11 -15.75 24.30 -6.94
CA MET A 11 -16.49 25.54 -6.77
C MET A 11 -17.96 25.40 -7.19
N ASN A 12 -18.70 24.48 -6.57
CA ASN A 12 -20.15 24.64 -6.53
C ASN A 12 -20.45 25.85 -5.64
N LYS A 13 -20.61 27.03 -6.26
CA LYS A 13 -21.21 28.23 -5.67
C LYS A 13 -22.61 27.87 -5.16
N LYS A 14 -22.71 27.33 -3.94
CA LYS A 14 -23.93 27.53 -3.14
C LYS A 14 -23.93 29.01 -2.77
N ARG A 15 -24.56 29.82 -3.62
CA ARG A 15 -25.05 31.15 -3.23
C ARG A 15 -26.10 30.95 -2.15
N ASN A 16 -25.68 30.89 -0.88
CA ASN A 16 -26.61 31.01 0.23
C ASN A 16 -26.34 32.35 0.93
N LYS A 17 -27.27 33.26 0.64
CA LYS A 17 -27.87 34.32 1.45
C LYS A 17 -26.97 35.06 2.45
N ARG A 18 -26.90 36.38 2.20
CA ARG A 18 -26.43 37.47 3.06
C ARG A 18 -26.53 37.16 4.55
N ASP A 19 -25.47 37.42 5.30
CA ASP A 19 -25.52 38.01 6.63
C ASP A 19 -24.34 38.99 6.76
N ASN A 20 -24.66 40.26 7.03
CA ASN A 20 -23.69 41.32 7.25
C ASN A 20 -23.22 41.25 8.70
N ASN A 21 -21.95 40.90 8.97
CA ASN A 21 -21.29 41.51 10.12
C ASN A 21 -19.76 41.57 9.94
N SER A 22 -19.25 42.72 10.37
CA SER A 22 -17.90 43.24 10.27
C SER A 22 -16.82 42.41 10.99
N ASN A 23 -15.59 42.52 10.48
CA ASN A 23 -14.32 42.10 11.08
C ASN A 23 -13.99 40.61 11.10
N ALA A 24 -13.42 40.10 10.01
CA ALA A 24 -12.59 38.89 10.03
C ALA A 24 -11.34 39.10 9.15
N LYS A 25 -10.25 39.55 9.78
CA LYS A 25 -8.90 39.38 9.23
C LYS A 25 -8.53 37.89 9.34
N SER A 26 -8.68 37.15 8.25
CA SER A 26 -7.81 36.00 7.90
C SER A 26 -7.92 35.74 6.40
N ASN A 27 -6.93 36.19 5.64
CA ASN A 27 -6.82 35.96 4.20
C ASN A 27 -6.26 34.55 3.93
N GLU A 28 -6.87 33.51 4.50
CA GLU A 28 -6.47 32.13 4.21
C GLU A 28 -7.53 31.48 3.32
N PRO A 29 -7.20 31.09 2.07
CA PRO A 29 -8.17 30.55 1.15
C PRO A 29 -8.72 29.23 1.71
N TYR A 30 -10.00 29.22 2.08
CA TYR A 30 -10.75 28.04 2.50
C TYR A 30 -10.76 27.01 1.35
N GLN A 31 -9.75 26.14 1.31
CA GLN A 31 -9.71 25.04 0.37
C GLN A 31 -10.72 23.98 0.81
N SER A 32 -11.64 23.62 -0.08
CA SER A 32 -12.62 22.57 0.22
C SER A 32 -11.92 21.25 0.53
N LYS A 33 -12.49 20.44 1.44
CA LYS A 33 -11.94 19.11 1.79
C LYS A 33 -11.67 18.26 0.54
N ARG A 34 -12.54 18.36 -0.47
CA ARG A 34 -12.39 17.68 -1.77
C ARG A 34 -11.13 18.12 -2.53
N PHE A 35 -10.90 19.43 -2.62
CA PHE A 35 -9.70 19.96 -3.28
C PHE A 35 -8.40 19.45 -2.65
N ARG A 36 -8.37 19.36 -1.31
CA ARG A 36 -7.22 18.80 -0.57
C ARG A 36 -7.01 17.32 -0.87
N THR A 37 -8.08 16.53 -0.91
CA THR A 37 -8.02 15.12 -1.28
C THR A 37 -7.50 14.93 -2.72
N ASP A 38 -7.96 15.75 -3.66
CA ASP A 38 -7.55 15.68 -5.06
C ASP A 38 -6.06 15.98 -5.22
N ILE A 39 -5.56 17.04 -4.56
CA ILE A 39 -4.12 17.36 -4.54
C ILE A 39 -3.31 16.21 -3.95
N ASN A 40 -3.73 15.67 -2.80
CA ASN A 40 -3.00 14.58 -2.14
C ASN A 40 -2.99 13.30 -2.98
N ARG A 41 -4.00 13.07 -3.83
CA ARG A 41 -4.10 11.90 -4.70
C ARG A 41 -3.34 12.06 -6.02
N TRP A 42 -3.14 13.29 -6.46
CA TRP A 42 -2.49 13.62 -7.74
C TRP A 42 -1.11 12.97 -7.95
N PRO A 43 -0.14 13.04 -7.01
CA PRO A 43 1.18 12.46 -7.24
C PRO A 43 1.14 10.94 -7.45
N TYR A 44 0.24 10.22 -6.78
CA TYR A 44 0.07 8.78 -6.98
C TYR A 44 -0.44 8.45 -8.38
N ARG A 45 -1.40 9.22 -8.91
CA ARG A 45 -1.89 9.03 -10.29
C ARG A 45 -0.81 9.33 -11.33
N LEU A 46 0.01 10.36 -11.07
CA LEU A 46 1.14 10.67 -11.93
C LEU A 46 2.18 9.54 -11.91
N PHE A 47 2.48 9.01 -10.72
CA PHE A 47 3.40 7.89 -10.56
C PHE A 47 2.94 6.65 -11.32
N GLN A 48 1.66 6.30 -11.23
CA GLN A 48 1.04 5.23 -12.01
C GLN A 48 1.25 5.41 -13.52
N LYS A 49 1.01 6.63 -14.04
CA LYS A 49 1.24 6.94 -15.46
C LYS A 49 2.70 6.83 -15.89
N ILE A 50 3.62 7.22 -15.01
CA ILE A 50 5.05 7.07 -15.28
C ILE A 50 5.42 5.58 -15.33
N ILE A 51 4.86 4.75 -14.45
CA ILE A 51 5.05 3.30 -14.49
C ILE A 51 4.52 2.75 -15.81
N ASP A 52 3.28 3.05 -16.18
CA ASP A 52 2.66 2.53 -17.41
C ASP A 52 3.42 2.93 -18.67
N TYR A 53 3.95 4.17 -18.69
CA TYR A 53 4.75 4.65 -19.81
C TYR A 53 6.16 4.03 -19.87
N LYS A 54 6.82 3.84 -18.72
CA LYS A 54 8.21 3.35 -18.65
C LYS A 54 8.32 1.83 -18.60
N SER A 55 7.25 1.13 -18.24
CA SER A 55 7.23 -0.33 -18.18
C SER A 55 7.09 -0.88 -19.60
N ASN A 56 8.00 -1.76 -19.99
CA ASN A 56 7.85 -2.53 -21.23
C ASN A 56 6.81 -3.66 -21.10
N ASN A 57 6.40 -3.98 -19.87
CA ASN A 57 5.44 -5.03 -19.55
C ASN A 57 4.09 -4.43 -19.12
N GLU A 58 3.04 -5.24 -19.19
CA GLU A 58 1.72 -4.86 -18.70
C GLU A 58 1.73 -4.59 -17.19
N THR A 59 1.26 -3.40 -16.79
CA THR A 59 1.09 -3.04 -15.37
C THR A 59 -0.24 -3.59 -14.86
N LEU A 60 -0.19 -4.34 -13.77
CA LEU A 60 -1.39 -4.84 -13.09
C LEU A 60 -1.71 -4.01 -11.85
N TYR A 61 -2.96 -3.55 -11.78
CA TYR A 61 -3.48 -2.80 -10.65
C TYR A 61 -4.28 -3.71 -9.73
N VAL A 62 -3.81 -3.88 -8.49
CA VAL A 62 -4.50 -4.66 -7.45
C VAL A 62 -5.43 -3.78 -6.61
N ASN A 63 -6.44 -4.40 -5.97
CA ASN A 63 -7.21 -3.70 -4.94
C ASN A 63 -6.28 -3.42 -3.73
N PRO A 64 -6.08 -2.15 -3.32
CA PRO A 64 -5.23 -1.80 -2.18
C PRO A 64 -5.90 -2.05 -0.82
N GLU A 65 -7.21 -2.30 -0.78
CA GLU A 65 -7.96 -2.45 0.45
C GLU A 65 -7.44 -3.61 1.31
N GLY A 66 -7.02 -3.31 2.54
CA GLY A 66 -6.52 -4.34 3.47
C GLY A 66 -5.03 -4.66 3.35
N THR A 67 -4.29 -4.06 2.41
CA THR A 67 -2.84 -4.30 2.24
C THR A 67 -1.99 -3.97 3.47
N SER A 68 -2.48 -3.07 4.34
CA SER A 68 -1.85 -2.68 5.59
C SER A 68 -2.54 -3.24 6.84
N SER A 69 -3.73 -3.85 6.72
CA SER A 69 -4.51 -4.31 7.88
C SER A 69 -4.69 -5.82 7.94
N GLU A 70 -4.38 -6.53 6.85
CA GLU A 70 -4.54 -7.98 6.73
C GLU A 70 -3.19 -8.65 6.45
N CYS A 71 -2.92 -9.74 7.16
CA CYS A 71 -1.71 -10.51 6.98
C CYS A 71 -1.79 -11.34 5.67
N PRO A 72 -0.84 -11.20 4.73
CA PRO A 72 -0.85 -11.96 3.48
C PRO A 72 -0.58 -13.46 3.66
N VAL A 73 -0.12 -13.88 4.85
CA VAL A 73 0.21 -15.28 5.15
C VAL A 73 -0.98 -16.05 5.70
N CYS A 74 -1.77 -15.42 6.58
CA CYS A 74 -2.85 -16.10 7.31
C CYS A 74 -4.22 -15.43 7.22
N GLY A 75 -4.33 -14.24 6.60
CA GLY A 75 -5.58 -13.46 6.56
C GLY A 75 -5.97 -12.79 7.89
N GLY A 76 -5.13 -12.92 8.92
CA GLY A 76 -5.38 -12.33 10.24
C GLY A 76 -5.22 -10.80 10.26
N ARG A 77 -5.81 -10.16 11.26
CA ARG A 77 -5.70 -8.70 11.45
C ARG A 77 -4.29 -8.30 11.91
N LEU A 78 -3.78 -7.22 11.31
CA LEU A 78 -2.51 -6.60 11.65
C LEU A 78 -2.72 -5.44 12.63
N GLU A 79 -1.81 -5.37 13.61
CA GLU A 79 -1.65 -4.22 14.48
C GLU A 79 -0.32 -3.51 14.20
N HIS A 80 -0.32 -2.22 14.51
CA HIS A 80 0.74 -1.29 14.15
C HIS A 80 1.29 -0.63 15.41
N PRO A 81 2.07 -1.35 16.22
CA PRO A 81 2.57 -0.82 17.50
C PRO A 81 3.52 0.37 17.28
N ILE A 82 4.32 0.32 16.23
CA ILE A 82 5.30 1.34 15.85
C ILE A 82 5.12 1.67 14.37
N TRP A 83 5.46 2.88 13.94
CA TRP A 83 5.30 3.34 12.55
C TRP A 83 5.95 2.41 11.49
N LYS A 84 7.07 1.74 11.83
CA LYS A 84 7.83 0.89 10.92
C LYS A 84 7.46 -0.60 11.01
N GLU A 85 6.79 -1.02 12.07
CA GLU A 85 6.55 -2.43 12.36
C GLU A 85 5.06 -2.77 12.37
N SER A 86 4.75 -3.98 11.93
CA SER A 86 3.40 -4.54 11.90
C SER A 86 3.42 -5.92 12.54
N LYS A 87 2.55 -6.13 13.53
CA LYS A 87 2.41 -7.39 14.25
C LYS A 87 1.12 -8.08 13.87
N CYS A 88 1.21 -9.34 13.48
CA CYS A 88 0.05 -10.18 13.19
C CYS A 88 -0.48 -10.80 14.48
N MET A 89 -1.78 -10.61 14.78
CA MET A 89 -2.38 -11.16 16.01
C MET A 89 -2.66 -12.67 15.94
N THR A 90 -2.86 -13.20 14.74
CA THR A 90 -3.07 -14.65 14.54
C THR A 90 -1.75 -15.42 14.47
N CYS A 91 -0.72 -14.82 13.85
CA CYS A 91 0.57 -15.45 13.61
C CYS A 91 1.59 -15.21 14.73
N GLY A 92 1.43 -14.14 15.50
CA GLY A 92 2.43 -13.63 16.45
C GLY A 92 3.66 -12.97 15.81
N LEU A 93 3.80 -13.04 14.47
CA LEU A 93 4.95 -12.55 13.72
C LEU A 93 4.96 -11.03 13.60
N THR A 94 6.15 -10.44 13.73
CA THR A 94 6.41 -9.02 13.51
C THR A 94 7.17 -8.82 12.20
N TYR A 95 6.70 -7.89 11.37
CA TYR A 95 7.27 -7.59 10.06
C TYR A 95 7.55 -6.09 9.91
N ASP A 96 8.52 -5.73 9.08
CA ASP A 96 8.60 -4.36 8.55
C ASP A 96 7.33 -4.05 7.74
N ARG A 97 6.68 -2.92 8.04
CA ARG A 97 5.40 -2.52 7.44
C ARG A 97 5.46 -2.42 5.91
N ASP A 98 6.55 -1.86 5.38
CA ASP A 98 6.71 -1.68 3.94
C ASP A 98 6.94 -3.01 3.21
N LYS A 99 7.72 -3.93 3.82
CA LYS A 99 7.92 -5.29 3.29
C LYS A 99 6.64 -6.10 3.31
N LEU A 100 5.84 -5.93 4.36
CA LEU A 100 4.55 -6.60 4.48
C LEU A 100 3.55 -6.08 3.43
N ALA A 101 3.51 -4.77 3.21
CA ALA A 101 2.68 -4.14 2.19
C ALA A 101 3.10 -4.53 0.76
N SER A 102 4.40 -4.57 0.47
CA SER A 102 4.89 -5.01 -0.85
C SER A 102 4.51 -6.46 -1.11
N LEU A 103 4.67 -7.33 -0.11
CA LEU A 103 4.29 -8.74 -0.21
C LEU A 103 2.77 -8.90 -0.44
N SER A 104 1.93 -8.17 0.29
CA SER A 104 0.47 -8.28 0.12
C SER A 104 0.03 -7.85 -1.29
N ILE A 105 0.66 -6.81 -1.84
CA ILE A 105 0.46 -6.38 -3.23
C ILE A 105 0.93 -7.46 -4.21
N SER A 106 2.13 -8.01 -4.05
CA SER A 106 2.68 -9.06 -4.93
C SER A 106 1.80 -10.31 -4.94
N MET A 107 1.32 -10.73 -3.77
CA MET A 107 0.43 -11.88 -3.63
C MET A 107 -0.88 -11.69 -4.39
N ARG A 108 -1.50 -10.53 -4.25
CA ARG A 108 -2.74 -10.20 -4.96
C ARG A 108 -2.52 -10.08 -6.46
N GLY A 109 -1.40 -9.50 -6.88
CA GLY A 109 -1.01 -9.41 -8.29
C GLY A 109 -0.82 -10.79 -8.90
N LEU A 110 -0.12 -11.68 -8.21
CA LEU A 110 0.08 -13.06 -8.63
C LEU A 110 -1.24 -13.82 -8.81
N SER A 111 -2.21 -13.61 -7.91
CA SER A 111 -3.54 -14.20 -8.04
C SER A 111 -4.30 -13.71 -9.29
N LEU A 112 -4.03 -12.48 -9.77
CA LEU A 112 -4.63 -11.96 -11.00
C LEU A 112 -3.95 -12.53 -12.25
N CYS A 113 -2.64 -12.81 -12.19
CA CYS A 113 -1.88 -13.38 -13.31
C CYS A 113 -2.21 -14.86 -13.60
N GLY A 114 -3.00 -15.53 -12.77
CA GLY A 114 -3.12 -17.00 -12.80
C GLY A 114 -1.84 -17.69 -12.34
N THR A 115 -1.75 -19.01 -12.46
CA THR A 115 -0.49 -19.73 -12.21
C THR A 115 0.51 -19.36 -13.32
N PRO A 116 1.55 -18.55 -13.05
CA PRO A 116 2.36 -17.96 -14.11
C PRO A 116 3.19 -18.99 -14.89
N PHE A 117 3.34 -20.22 -14.35
CA PHE A 117 4.14 -21.26 -14.96
C PHE A 117 3.52 -22.64 -14.65
N ALA A 118 3.59 -23.59 -15.59
CA ALA A 118 3.60 -25.02 -15.28
C ALA A 118 4.96 -25.38 -14.64
N VAL A 119 5.25 -24.79 -13.49
CA VAL A 119 6.43 -25.15 -12.69
C VAL A 119 6.16 -26.50 -12.02
N SER A 120 7.20 -27.31 -11.84
CA SER A 120 7.15 -28.44 -10.92
C SER A 120 6.62 -27.95 -9.57
N GLY A 121 5.80 -28.75 -8.87
CA GLY A 121 5.18 -28.33 -7.61
C GLY A 121 6.18 -27.77 -6.57
N SER A 122 7.46 -28.17 -6.67
CA SER A 122 8.56 -27.68 -5.84
C SER A 122 8.93 -26.21 -6.07
N ALA A 123 8.70 -25.66 -7.26
CA ALA A 123 8.96 -24.25 -7.60
C ALA A 123 7.67 -23.39 -7.55
N SER A 124 6.55 -23.93 -7.06
CA SER A 124 5.33 -23.17 -6.87
C SER A 124 5.47 -22.16 -5.73
N TRP A 125 4.74 -21.04 -5.81
CA TRP A 125 4.65 -20.05 -4.73
C TRP A 125 4.28 -20.71 -3.39
N HIS A 126 3.37 -21.68 -3.39
CA HIS A 126 2.95 -22.39 -2.17
C HIS A 126 4.12 -23.09 -1.48
N SER A 127 5.07 -23.61 -2.25
CA SER A 127 6.29 -24.27 -1.75
C SER A 127 7.37 -23.27 -1.36
N MET A 128 7.52 -22.17 -2.09
CA MET A 128 8.59 -21.18 -1.86
C MET A 128 8.23 -20.07 -0.87
N LYS A 129 6.95 -19.84 -0.56
CA LYS A 129 6.53 -18.68 0.27
C LYS A 129 7.25 -18.62 1.62
N ASN A 130 7.56 -19.76 2.21
CA ASN A 130 8.24 -19.83 3.51
C ASN A 130 9.71 -19.38 3.43
N SER A 131 10.42 -19.50 2.29
CA SER A 131 11.79 -19.00 2.18
C SER A 131 11.85 -17.48 1.98
N TYR A 132 10.79 -16.88 1.43
CA TYR A 132 10.69 -15.43 1.23
C TYR A 132 10.08 -14.69 2.43
N LEU A 133 9.28 -15.39 3.23
CA LEU A 133 8.70 -14.87 4.46
C LEU A 133 9.68 -15.04 5.61
N TYR A 134 10.20 -13.93 6.14
CA TYR A 134 10.99 -13.97 7.37
C TYR A 134 10.10 -14.50 8.53
N ARG A 135 10.24 -15.79 8.83
CA ARG A 135 9.76 -16.42 10.07
C ARG A 135 10.95 -16.49 11.03
N PRO A 136 10.99 -15.74 12.14
CA PRO A 136 11.97 -15.96 13.22
C PRO A 136 12.04 -17.42 13.69
N ASP A 137 10.95 -18.19 13.59
CA ASP A 137 10.91 -19.61 13.96
C ASP A 137 11.60 -20.55 12.95
N GLN A 138 12.09 -20.03 11.82
CA GLN A 138 12.78 -20.78 10.77
C GLN A 138 14.27 -20.47 10.69
N VAL A 139 14.90 -20.03 11.79
CA VAL A 139 16.33 -20.27 11.95
C VAL A 139 16.51 -21.78 11.91
N ILE A 140 16.87 -22.31 10.73
CA ILE A 140 17.57 -23.57 10.65
C ILE A 140 18.83 -23.31 11.46
N ILE A 141 18.89 -23.87 12.67
CA ILE A 141 20.17 -24.07 13.33
C ILE A 141 20.89 -25.04 12.40
N GLU A 142 21.60 -24.51 11.41
CA GLU A 142 22.59 -25.27 10.67
C GLU A 142 23.71 -25.53 11.66
N ASN A 143 23.51 -26.60 12.43
CA ASN A 143 24.46 -27.30 13.27
C ASN A 143 25.20 -26.45 14.31
N ALA A 144 24.95 -26.76 15.58
CA ALA A 144 25.67 -26.27 16.74
C ALA A 144 27.17 -26.68 16.80
N ASN A 145 27.87 -26.84 15.68
CA ASN A 145 29.23 -27.38 15.61
C ASN A 145 30.28 -26.50 14.90
N ASP A 146 29.94 -25.32 14.36
CA ASP A 146 30.95 -24.45 13.71
C ASP A 146 31.56 -23.36 14.61
N CYS A 147 31.30 -23.39 15.93
CA CYS A 147 32.11 -22.66 16.91
C CYS A 147 33.34 -23.49 17.36
N LYS A 148 34.14 -23.95 16.39
CA LYS A 148 35.56 -24.27 16.60
C LYS A 148 36.37 -23.86 15.37
N LYS A 149 36.75 -22.58 15.33
CA LYS A 149 38.13 -22.20 15.02
C LYS A 149 38.44 -20.80 15.55
#